data_AF-A0AAU1EV27-F1
#
_entry.id   AF-A0AAU1EV27-F1
#
_cell.length_a   1.000
_cell.length_b   1.000
_cell.length_c   1.000
_cell.angle_alpha   90.00
_cell.angle_beta   90.00
_cell.angle_gamma   90.00
#
_symmetry.space_group_name_H-M   'P 1'
#
loop_
_entity.id
_entity.type
_entity.pdbx_description
1 polymer ?
#
loop_
_entity_poly.entity_id
_entity_poly.type
_entity_poly.pdbx_seq_one_letter_code
_entity_poly.pdbx_strand_id
1 'polypeptide(L)'
;MTDRAESARASNQLTFGDLTDYPVMAQALDNQWLPPDLAAAQQRPHAAKGSTPKAVAAASAELRRSLVNSGTLVVNRAYFLNNEALYRNYRPGIEPAEREAFVRLLNDRALVPYLYRERDPGEEAAWSKDKHVQQSWRRLLADEAEPACVRFDWDDDTNREETEKVSNYFSTSLSTLRRLKIPQLAKDLGISQERARALREGVLKDIYDWAGEQDPDKDITRNAVYQQFLCRPGSEPHEQLLREGEDVLPAKQLIDLLYSVGVPKASGLIALTPPDSPARSALQELGEAERSPVADPEALGRLLRDVFADALHRAVDGPNSYADLGLSDITMLRREQEWRDYIDALNGFVRGGFAHGRVPDSDAFTGATTEIAELHAKMLRKARKIGRSGKGFQREIGMALVLESAGLSLQLAGDGVSLLSGSVQLASAGLGALVVRLVFTDGGSALRSGLGHSVTFPTLRLGSVKRDWEALLGAYGERITEIDALPRRNQADQQMPDAP
;
A
#
# COMPACT_ATOMS: atom_id res chain seq x y z
N MET A 1 -44.29 -3.92 2.91
CA MET A 1 -43.69 -5.22 2.55
C MET A 1 -43.73 -5.34 1.05
N THR A 2 -42.67 -4.90 0.39
CA THR A 2 -42.45 -5.11 -1.03
C THR A 2 -41.23 -6.01 -1.12
N ASP A 3 -41.49 -7.30 -1.34
CA ASP A 3 -40.48 -8.25 -1.78
C ASP A 3 -39.91 -7.73 -3.10
N ARG A 4 -38.76 -7.06 -3.03
CA ARG A 4 -37.87 -6.94 -4.19
C ARG A 4 -37.35 -8.36 -4.41
N ALA A 5 -37.89 -9.02 -5.41
CA ALA A 5 -37.28 -10.23 -5.95
C ALA A 5 -35.82 -9.89 -6.28
N GLU A 6 -34.88 -10.41 -5.49
CA GLU A 6 -33.46 -10.44 -5.86
C GLU A 6 -33.39 -11.19 -7.18
N SER A 7 -33.27 -10.45 -8.28
CA SER A 7 -32.88 -11.02 -9.56
C SER A 7 -31.56 -11.75 -9.33
N ALA A 8 -31.58 -13.08 -9.45
CA ALA A 8 -30.39 -13.90 -9.21
C ALA A 8 -29.25 -13.39 -10.10
N ARG A 9 -28.27 -12.74 -9.46
CA ARG A 9 -27.09 -12.17 -10.09
C ARG A 9 -26.28 -13.29 -10.76
N ALA A 10 -25.74 -13.03 -11.95
CA ALA A 10 -24.95 -14.03 -12.66
C ALA A 10 -23.68 -14.42 -11.86
N SER A 11 -23.17 -15.63 -12.04
CA SER A 11 -22.04 -16.16 -11.25
C SER A 11 -20.72 -15.40 -11.47
N ASN A 12 -20.61 -14.66 -12.58
CA ASN A 12 -19.49 -13.78 -12.94
C ASN A 12 -19.69 -12.32 -12.52
N GLN A 13 -20.83 -11.99 -11.91
CA GLN A 13 -21.14 -10.67 -11.39
C GLN A 13 -20.88 -10.66 -9.88
N LEU A 14 -19.82 -9.99 -9.45
CA LEU A 14 -19.39 -9.92 -8.05
C LEU A 14 -19.63 -8.51 -7.49
N THR A 15 -19.91 -8.43 -6.19
CA THR A 15 -19.70 -7.24 -5.38
C THR A 15 -18.41 -7.43 -4.59
N PHE A 16 -17.88 -6.35 -4.02
CA PHE A 16 -16.65 -6.46 -3.22
C PHE A 16 -16.80 -7.42 -2.02
N GLY A 17 -18.02 -7.62 -1.53
CA GLY A 17 -18.32 -8.58 -0.45
C GLY A 17 -18.12 -10.05 -0.85
N ASP A 18 -18.18 -10.40 -2.14
CA ASP A 18 -17.94 -11.78 -2.61
C ASP A 18 -16.45 -12.13 -2.69
N LEU A 19 -15.56 -11.13 -2.62
CA LEU A 19 -14.12 -11.33 -2.74
C LEU A 19 -13.58 -11.82 -1.39
N THR A 20 -13.12 -13.07 -1.34
CA THR A 20 -12.75 -13.74 -0.08
C THR A 20 -11.28 -14.11 0.04
N ASP A 21 -10.58 -14.23 -1.08
CA ASP A 21 -9.20 -14.69 -1.16
C ASP A 21 -8.23 -13.50 -1.16
N TYR A 22 -7.97 -12.94 0.03
CA TYR A 22 -7.07 -11.80 0.27
C TYR A 22 -7.08 -10.75 -0.87
N PRO A 23 -8.22 -10.06 -1.09
CA PRO A 23 -8.37 -9.22 -2.26
C PRO A 23 -7.68 -7.87 -2.05
N VAL A 24 -6.85 -7.51 -3.03
CA VAL A 24 -6.04 -6.28 -3.01
C VAL A 24 -6.26 -5.47 -4.27
N MET A 25 -5.94 -4.17 -4.21
CA MET A 25 -5.84 -3.30 -5.36
C MET A 25 -4.47 -2.62 -5.38
N ALA A 26 -3.74 -2.78 -6.49
CA ALA A 26 -2.37 -2.30 -6.60
C ALA A 26 -2.29 -0.89 -7.18
N GLN A 27 -1.63 0.02 -6.46
CA GLN A 27 -1.44 1.41 -6.89
C GLN A 27 -0.65 1.50 -8.21
N ALA A 28 0.38 0.67 -8.39
CA ALA A 28 1.27 0.72 -9.56
C ALA A 28 0.65 0.29 -10.89
N LEU A 29 -0.57 -0.25 -10.87
CA LEU A 29 -1.31 -0.58 -12.09
C LEU A 29 -2.06 0.63 -12.65
N ASP A 30 -2.11 1.74 -11.91
CA ASP A 30 -2.58 3.00 -12.45
C ASP A 30 -1.67 3.49 -13.59
N ASN A 31 -2.26 3.92 -14.71
CA ASN A 31 -1.54 4.39 -15.89
C ASN A 31 -0.80 5.74 -15.70
N GLN A 32 -0.98 6.41 -14.57
CA GLN A 32 -0.31 7.65 -14.19
C GLN A 32 0.72 7.45 -13.06
N TRP A 33 0.82 6.26 -12.49
CA TRP A 33 1.85 5.93 -11.51
C TRP A 33 3.23 5.82 -12.17
N LEU A 34 4.24 6.32 -11.46
CA LEU A 34 5.65 6.18 -11.82
C LEU A 34 6.48 6.01 -10.54
N PRO A 35 7.51 5.14 -10.56
CA PRO A 35 8.58 5.14 -9.56
C PRO A 35 9.18 6.55 -9.37
N PRO A 36 9.63 6.92 -8.16
CA PRO A 36 10.19 8.25 -7.88
C PRO A 36 11.27 8.69 -8.88
N ASP A 37 12.21 7.80 -9.19
CA ASP A 37 13.32 8.09 -10.11
C ASP A 37 12.85 8.35 -11.55
N LEU A 38 11.81 7.63 -11.98
CA LEU A 38 11.23 7.81 -13.32
C LEU A 38 10.37 9.07 -13.37
N ALA A 39 9.61 9.36 -12.32
CA ALA A 39 8.87 10.61 -12.19
C ALA A 39 9.83 11.83 -12.14
N ALA A 40 10.96 11.74 -11.45
CA ALA A 40 11.99 12.77 -11.46
C ALA A 40 12.56 12.99 -12.88
N ALA A 41 12.78 11.92 -13.64
CA ALA A 41 13.23 12.02 -15.03
C ALA A 41 12.22 12.76 -15.92
N GLN A 42 10.92 12.68 -15.60
CA GLN A 42 9.85 13.37 -16.32
C GLN A 42 9.77 14.89 -16.07
N GLN A 43 10.56 15.42 -15.13
CA GLN A 43 10.70 16.87 -14.93
C GLN A 43 11.72 17.50 -15.90
N ARG A 44 12.57 16.70 -16.58
CA ARG A 44 13.64 17.21 -17.46
C ARG A 44 13.09 17.82 -18.75
N PRO A 45 13.62 18.95 -19.28
CA PRO A 45 13.09 19.62 -20.46
C PRO A 45 12.81 18.71 -21.66
N HIS A 46 13.69 17.75 -21.93
CA HIS A 46 13.61 16.81 -23.07
C HIS A 46 13.06 15.43 -22.71
N ALA A 47 12.29 15.29 -21.62
CA ALA A 47 11.66 14.04 -21.26
C ALA A 47 10.69 13.54 -22.36
N ALA A 48 10.69 12.24 -22.60
CA ALA A 48 9.80 11.62 -23.59
C ALA A 48 8.36 11.57 -23.07
N LYS A 49 7.42 11.84 -23.96
CA LYS A 49 5.98 11.75 -23.67
C LYS A 49 5.56 10.29 -23.46
N GLY A 50 4.71 10.08 -22.46
CA GLY A 50 4.07 8.79 -22.19
C GLY A 50 4.97 7.80 -21.47
N SER A 51 4.50 6.54 -21.43
CA SER A 51 5.20 5.47 -20.72
C SER A 51 6.49 5.08 -21.43
N THR A 52 7.59 5.05 -20.68
CA THR A 52 8.89 4.56 -21.17
C THR A 52 9.02 3.05 -20.95
N PRO A 53 9.90 2.34 -21.67
CA PRO A 53 10.15 0.91 -21.42
C PRO A 53 10.52 0.60 -19.95
N LYS A 54 11.20 1.52 -19.27
CA LYS A 54 11.52 1.40 -17.84
C LYS A 54 10.27 1.52 -16.96
N ALA A 55 9.35 2.42 -17.29
CA ALA A 55 8.08 2.56 -16.57
C ALA A 55 7.19 1.31 -16.76
N VAL A 56 7.12 0.79 -17.99
CA VAL A 56 6.41 -0.47 -18.28
C VAL A 56 7.03 -1.64 -17.51
N ALA A 57 8.36 -1.73 -17.46
CA ALA A 57 9.05 -2.77 -16.70
C ALA A 57 8.76 -2.68 -15.19
N ALA A 58 8.75 -1.47 -14.61
CA ALA A 58 8.41 -1.25 -13.21
C ALA A 58 6.95 -1.64 -12.91
N ALA A 59 5.99 -1.17 -13.70
CA ALA A 59 4.58 -1.54 -13.54
C ALA A 59 4.35 -3.05 -13.74
N SER A 60 5.13 -3.70 -14.63
CA SER A 60 5.08 -5.15 -14.82
C SER A 60 5.65 -5.93 -13.65
N ALA A 61 6.73 -5.43 -13.02
CA ALA A 61 7.26 -6.01 -11.79
C ALA A 61 6.24 -5.91 -10.65
N GLU A 62 5.53 -4.78 -10.57
CA GLU A 62 4.47 -4.58 -9.58
C GLU A 62 3.22 -5.43 -9.86
N LEU A 63 2.84 -5.63 -11.13
CA LEU A 63 1.79 -6.60 -11.50
C LEU A 63 2.13 -8.00 -10.96
N ARG A 64 3.36 -8.45 -11.18
CA ARG A 64 3.84 -9.77 -10.73
C ARG A 64 3.88 -9.85 -9.21
N ARG A 65 4.43 -8.83 -8.54
CA ARG A 65 4.44 -8.74 -7.09
C ARG A 65 3.04 -8.80 -6.51
N SER A 66 2.10 -8.09 -7.12
CA SER A 66 0.69 -8.07 -6.70
C SER A 66 0.05 -9.44 -6.84
N LEU A 67 0.23 -10.12 -7.97
CA LEU A 67 -0.32 -11.46 -8.22
C LEU A 67 0.31 -12.55 -7.34
N VAL A 68 1.55 -12.38 -6.87
CA VAL A 68 2.18 -13.32 -5.94
C VAL A 68 1.67 -13.09 -4.51
N ASN A 69 1.46 -11.83 -4.13
CA ASN A 69 1.09 -11.44 -2.77
C ASN A 69 -0.41 -11.21 -2.58
N SER A 70 -1.25 -11.71 -3.47
CA SER A 70 -2.70 -11.69 -3.31
C SER A 70 -3.38 -12.94 -3.82
N GLY A 71 -4.49 -13.30 -3.18
CA GLY A 71 -5.42 -14.29 -3.73
C GLY A 71 -6.22 -13.68 -4.88
N THR A 72 -6.72 -12.47 -4.73
CA THR A 72 -7.40 -11.72 -5.79
C THR A 72 -6.76 -10.35 -5.99
N LEU A 73 -6.36 -10.04 -7.22
CA LEU A 73 -5.93 -8.72 -7.64
C LEU A 73 -7.06 -8.02 -8.38
N VAL A 74 -7.65 -7.00 -7.74
CA VAL A 74 -8.67 -6.15 -8.35
C VAL A 74 -8.00 -5.02 -9.12
N VAL A 75 -8.42 -4.81 -10.36
CA VAL A 75 -7.84 -3.80 -11.25
C VAL A 75 -8.96 -3.03 -11.94
N ASN A 76 -8.92 -1.70 -11.89
CA ASN A 76 -9.88 -0.88 -12.62
C ASN A 76 -9.83 -1.26 -14.12
N ARG A 77 -10.99 -1.50 -14.73
CA ARG A 77 -11.13 -1.80 -16.16
C ARG A 77 -10.33 -0.83 -17.03
N ALA A 78 -10.26 0.44 -16.63
CA ALA A 78 -9.51 1.45 -17.33
C ALA A 78 -8.02 1.16 -17.48
N TYR A 79 -7.42 0.45 -16.54
CA TYR A 79 -6.00 0.14 -16.57
C TYR A 79 -5.67 -1.03 -17.49
N PHE A 80 -6.59 -1.97 -17.70
CA PHE A 80 -6.41 -2.97 -18.77
C PHE A 80 -6.18 -2.26 -20.10
N LEU A 81 -6.98 -1.24 -20.40
CA LEU A 81 -6.91 -0.53 -21.68
C LEU A 81 -5.80 0.51 -21.79
N ASN A 82 -5.30 1.06 -20.67
CA ASN A 82 -4.35 2.18 -20.69
C ASN A 82 -2.98 1.89 -20.07
N ASN A 83 -2.76 0.74 -19.44
CA ASN A 83 -1.47 0.38 -18.85
C ASN A 83 -0.81 -0.75 -19.66
N GLU A 84 0.34 -0.46 -20.26
CA GLU A 84 1.09 -1.45 -21.07
C GLU A 84 1.50 -2.68 -20.29
N ALA A 85 1.74 -2.57 -18.98
CA ALA A 85 2.03 -3.72 -18.13
C ALA A 85 0.89 -4.75 -18.14
N LEU A 86 -0.35 -4.31 -18.39
CA LEU A 86 -1.55 -5.16 -18.51
C LEU A 86 -1.82 -5.54 -19.97
N TYR A 87 -1.99 -4.58 -20.89
CA TYR A 87 -2.42 -4.91 -22.25
C TYR A 87 -1.40 -5.69 -23.07
N ARG A 88 -0.10 -5.62 -22.71
CA ARG A 88 0.92 -6.45 -23.37
C ARG A 88 0.66 -7.95 -23.23
N ASN A 89 -0.08 -8.37 -22.21
CA ASN A 89 -0.34 -9.79 -21.93
C ASN A 89 -1.48 -10.38 -22.78
N TYR A 90 -2.23 -9.55 -23.51
CA TYR A 90 -3.29 -9.99 -24.41
C TYR A 90 -3.23 -9.36 -25.81
N ARG A 91 -2.20 -8.56 -26.11
CA ARG A 91 -1.98 -8.04 -27.47
C ARG A 91 -1.58 -9.17 -28.44
N PRO A 92 -1.84 -9.01 -29.76
CA PRO A 92 -1.34 -9.93 -30.76
C PRO A 92 0.20 -10.09 -30.69
N GLY A 93 0.69 -11.33 -30.85
CA GLY A 93 2.13 -11.63 -30.89
C GLY A 93 2.81 -11.83 -29.52
N ILE A 94 2.07 -11.85 -28.42
CA ILE A 94 2.58 -12.31 -27.12
C ILE A 94 2.85 -13.83 -27.16
N GLU A 95 3.80 -14.30 -26.34
CA GLU A 95 4.08 -15.73 -26.21
C GLU A 95 2.81 -16.50 -25.77
N PRO A 96 2.49 -17.64 -26.42
CA PRO A 96 1.26 -18.38 -26.14
C PRO A 96 1.07 -18.76 -24.67
N ALA A 97 2.14 -19.18 -23.98
CA ALA A 97 2.10 -19.56 -22.58
C ALA A 97 1.75 -18.38 -21.66
N GLU A 98 2.23 -17.17 -21.98
CA GLU A 98 1.92 -15.96 -21.20
C GLU A 98 0.48 -15.50 -21.44
N ARG A 99 -0.03 -15.64 -22.68
CA ARG A 99 -1.44 -15.37 -23.00
C ARG A 99 -2.37 -16.31 -22.24
N GLU A 100 -2.10 -17.62 -22.31
CA GLU A 100 -2.88 -18.64 -21.61
C GLU A 100 -2.86 -18.40 -20.09
N ALA A 101 -1.70 -18.06 -19.53
CA ALA A 101 -1.58 -17.70 -18.13
C ALA A 101 -2.44 -16.47 -17.78
N PHE A 102 -2.43 -15.42 -18.61
CA PHE A 102 -3.25 -14.23 -18.40
C PHE A 102 -4.76 -14.55 -18.45
N VAL A 103 -5.21 -15.31 -19.46
CA VAL A 103 -6.60 -15.79 -19.57
C VAL A 103 -7.00 -16.59 -18.33
N ARG A 104 -6.10 -17.47 -17.88
CA ARG A 104 -6.35 -18.28 -16.69
C ARG A 104 -6.46 -17.43 -15.41
N LEU A 105 -5.63 -16.40 -15.24
CA LEU A 105 -5.73 -15.48 -14.11
C LEU A 105 -7.08 -14.75 -14.07
N LEU A 106 -7.62 -14.38 -15.24
CA LEU A 106 -8.95 -13.78 -15.37
C LEU A 106 -10.07 -14.78 -14.99
N ASN A 107 -10.02 -15.99 -15.56
CA ASN A 107 -11.06 -17.01 -15.35
C ASN A 107 -11.03 -17.60 -13.93
N ASP A 108 -9.84 -17.78 -13.34
CA ASP A 108 -9.66 -18.29 -11.98
C ASP A 108 -9.93 -17.22 -10.89
N ARG A 109 -10.37 -16.00 -11.28
CA ARG A 109 -10.62 -14.85 -10.37
C ARG A 109 -9.40 -14.38 -9.59
N ALA A 110 -8.20 -14.71 -10.06
CA ALA A 110 -6.95 -14.19 -9.53
C ALA A 110 -6.70 -12.74 -9.97
N LEU A 111 -7.22 -12.35 -11.14
CA LEU A 111 -7.22 -11.00 -11.68
C LEU A 111 -8.65 -10.60 -12.03
N VAL A 112 -9.22 -9.66 -11.30
CA VAL A 112 -10.66 -9.30 -11.39
C VAL A 112 -10.81 -7.85 -11.87
N PRO A 113 -11.42 -7.61 -13.04
CA PRO A 113 -11.78 -6.26 -13.47
C PRO A 113 -12.81 -5.62 -12.54
N TYR A 114 -12.50 -4.42 -12.04
CA TYR A 114 -13.45 -3.53 -11.39
C TYR A 114 -14.10 -2.64 -12.44
N LEU A 115 -15.44 -2.71 -12.51
CA LEU A 115 -16.25 -1.84 -13.36
C LEU A 115 -16.74 -0.67 -12.51
N TYR A 116 -16.39 0.56 -12.90
CA TYR A 116 -16.73 1.75 -12.12
C TYR A 116 -18.21 2.06 -12.30
N ARG A 117 -18.63 2.35 -13.53
CA ARG A 117 -20.04 2.57 -13.90
C ARG A 117 -20.50 1.68 -15.05
N GLU A 118 -19.56 0.99 -15.69
CA GLU A 118 -19.81 0.05 -16.78
C GLU A 118 -20.53 -1.20 -16.28
N ARG A 119 -21.50 -1.74 -17.02
CA ARG A 119 -22.14 -3.03 -16.73
C ARG A 119 -21.37 -4.20 -17.34
N ASP A 120 -20.62 -3.98 -18.41
CA ASP A 120 -19.91 -5.04 -19.12
C ASP A 120 -18.40 -4.73 -19.34
N PRO A 121 -17.51 -5.72 -19.14
CA PRO A 121 -16.07 -5.52 -19.29
C PRO A 121 -15.63 -5.16 -20.72
N GLY A 122 -16.46 -5.38 -21.74
CA GLY A 122 -16.25 -5.06 -23.15
C GLY A 122 -16.93 -3.77 -23.64
N GLU A 123 -17.69 -3.05 -22.79
CA GLU A 123 -18.31 -1.75 -23.13
C GLU A 123 -17.33 -0.76 -23.76
N GLU A 124 -17.85 0.17 -24.56
CA GLU A 124 -17.03 1.20 -25.20
C GLU A 124 -16.45 2.19 -24.18
N ALA A 125 -15.13 2.33 -24.18
CA ALA A 125 -14.45 3.35 -23.38
C ALA A 125 -14.14 4.59 -24.24
N ALA A 126 -14.92 5.66 -24.09
CA ALA A 126 -14.67 6.93 -24.80
C ALA A 126 -13.30 7.55 -24.47
N TRP A 127 -12.72 7.20 -23.31
CA TRP A 127 -11.42 7.65 -22.84
C TRP A 127 -10.25 6.78 -23.33
N SER A 128 -10.51 5.62 -23.96
CA SER A 128 -9.45 4.75 -24.48
C SER A 128 -8.76 5.42 -25.67
N LYS A 129 -7.43 5.49 -25.62
CA LYS A 129 -6.63 6.16 -26.67
C LYS A 129 -6.25 5.25 -27.81
N ASP A 130 -6.16 3.95 -27.54
CA ASP A 130 -5.79 2.94 -28.52
C ASP A 130 -6.97 2.01 -28.82
N LYS A 131 -7.59 2.25 -29.99
CA LYS A 131 -8.70 1.43 -30.49
C LYS A 131 -8.27 -0.01 -30.76
N HIS A 132 -7.01 -0.28 -31.09
CA HIS A 132 -6.50 -1.63 -31.30
C HIS A 132 -6.38 -2.40 -29.99
N VAL A 133 -5.99 -1.73 -28.90
CA VAL A 133 -5.98 -2.34 -27.56
C VAL A 133 -7.40 -2.69 -27.13
N GLN A 134 -8.36 -1.78 -27.32
CA GLN A 134 -9.76 -2.03 -27.00
C GLN A 134 -10.36 -3.18 -27.83
N GLN A 135 -10.03 -3.25 -29.12
CA GLN A 135 -10.45 -4.36 -29.96
C GLN A 135 -9.81 -5.69 -29.52
N SER A 136 -8.54 -5.67 -29.13
CA SER A 136 -7.84 -6.87 -28.62
C SER A 136 -8.45 -7.37 -27.32
N TRP A 137 -8.82 -6.46 -26.42
CA TRP A 137 -9.54 -6.77 -25.19
C TRP A 137 -10.91 -7.39 -25.47
N ARG A 138 -11.72 -6.78 -26.35
CA ARG A 138 -13.03 -7.34 -26.74
C ARG A 138 -12.92 -8.74 -27.36
N ARG A 139 -11.91 -8.98 -28.20
CA ARG A 139 -11.66 -10.31 -28.77
C ARG A 139 -11.28 -11.32 -27.69
N LEU A 140 -10.40 -10.94 -26.76
CA LEU A 140 -10.05 -11.81 -25.63
C LEU A 140 -11.30 -12.26 -24.86
N LEU A 141 -12.22 -11.33 -24.57
CA LEU A 141 -13.47 -11.62 -23.87
C LEU A 141 -14.45 -12.47 -24.69
N ALA A 142 -14.46 -12.32 -26.01
CA ALA A 142 -15.36 -13.06 -26.88
C ALA A 142 -14.87 -14.50 -27.14
N ASP A 143 -13.55 -14.68 -27.22
CA ASP A 143 -12.94 -15.90 -27.77
C ASP A 143 -12.31 -16.79 -26.70
N GLU A 144 -11.83 -16.23 -25.58
CA GLU A 144 -10.90 -16.93 -24.67
C GLU A 144 -11.20 -16.76 -23.17
N ALA A 145 -11.75 -15.62 -22.74
CA ALA A 145 -11.87 -15.28 -21.32
C ALA A 145 -13.29 -14.88 -20.92
N GLU A 146 -13.77 -15.46 -19.81
CA GLU A 146 -15.03 -15.12 -19.17
C GLU A 146 -14.76 -14.60 -17.73
N PRO A 147 -14.12 -13.42 -17.58
CA PRO A 147 -13.74 -12.93 -16.27
C PRO A 147 -14.96 -12.67 -15.40
N ALA A 148 -14.85 -13.03 -14.12
CA ALA A 148 -15.70 -12.43 -13.11
C ALA A 148 -15.35 -10.94 -12.99
N CYS A 149 -16.35 -10.08 -12.89
CA CYS A 149 -16.19 -8.63 -12.73
C CYS A 149 -16.76 -8.19 -11.39
N VAL A 150 -16.16 -7.17 -10.79
CA VAL A 150 -16.63 -6.61 -9.51
C VAL A 150 -17.20 -5.20 -9.70
N ARG A 151 -18.29 -4.91 -8.99
CA ARG A 151 -18.91 -3.58 -8.84
C ARG A 151 -19.17 -3.31 -7.35
N PHE A 152 -19.52 -2.08 -6.98
CA PHE A 152 -20.09 -1.85 -5.64
C PHE A 152 -21.47 -2.47 -5.56
N ASP A 153 -22.28 -2.24 -6.60
CA ASP A 153 -23.59 -2.89 -6.77
C ASP A 153 -23.87 -3.14 -8.26
N TRP A 154 -24.73 -4.11 -8.56
CA TRP A 154 -25.19 -4.41 -9.92
C TRP A 154 -26.51 -3.69 -10.26
N ASP A 155 -27.15 -3.08 -9.26
CA ASP A 155 -28.11 -1.98 -9.41
C ASP A 155 -27.36 -0.68 -9.74
N ASP A 156 -27.75 0.01 -10.82
CA ASP A 156 -27.00 1.17 -11.31
C ASP A 156 -27.15 2.40 -10.41
N ASP A 157 -28.30 2.53 -9.74
CA ASP A 157 -28.55 3.65 -8.83
C ASP A 157 -27.70 3.52 -7.57
N THR A 158 -27.75 2.34 -6.95
CA THR A 158 -26.94 2.03 -5.77
C THR A 158 -25.44 2.10 -6.10
N ASN A 159 -25.01 1.56 -7.24
CA ASN A 159 -23.60 1.64 -7.66
C ASN A 159 -23.14 3.08 -7.92
N ARG A 160 -24.01 3.93 -8.49
CA ARG A 160 -23.70 5.35 -8.67
C ARG A 160 -23.48 6.03 -7.32
N GLU A 161 -24.34 5.80 -6.34
CA GLU A 161 -24.20 6.36 -4.99
C GLU A 161 -22.89 5.89 -4.32
N GLU A 162 -22.55 4.60 -4.39
CA GLU A 162 -21.30 4.09 -3.82
C GLU A 162 -20.05 4.63 -4.54
N THR A 163 -20.10 4.76 -5.87
CA THR A 163 -18.97 5.34 -6.63
C THR A 163 -18.80 6.84 -6.38
N GLU A 164 -19.88 7.58 -6.16
CA GLU A 164 -19.82 8.98 -5.75
C GLU A 164 -19.14 9.15 -4.39
N LYS A 165 -19.29 8.20 -3.44
CA LYS A 165 -18.54 8.22 -2.17
C LYS A 165 -17.02 8.12 -2.40
N VAL A 166 -16.58 7.36 -3.40
CA VAL A 166 -15.15 7.25 -3.76
C VAL A 166 -14.63 8.59 -4.31
N SER A 167 -15.36 9.22 -5.23
CA SER A 167 -14.98 10.54 -5.75
C SER A 167 -14.97 11.60 -4.65
N ASN A 168 -16.01 11.63 -3.82
CA ASN A 168 -16.15 12.55 -2.69
C ASN A 168 -15.01 12.38 -1.68
N TYR A 169 -14.57 11.15 -1.44
CA TYR A 169 -13.41 10.90 -0.58
C TYR A 169 -12.15 11.60 -1.11
N PHE A 170 -11.86 11.50 -2.41
CA PHE A 170 -10.71 12.18 -3.00
C PHE A 170 -10.84 13.69 -2.88
N SER A 171 -11.96 14.27 -3.32
CA SER A 171 -12.24 15.71 -3.25
C SER A 171 -12.10 16.26 -1.83
N THR A 172 -12.73 15.60 -0.85
CA THR A 172 -12.71 16.02 0.56
C THR A 172 -11.31 15.89 1.15
N SER A 173 -10.57 14.85 0.79
CA SER A 173 -9.21 14.62 1.30
C SER A 173 -8.17 15.61 0.78
N LEU A 174 -8.43 16.30 -0.34
CA LEU A 174 -7.55 17.42 -0.75
C LEU A 174 -7.52 18.53 0.33
N SER A 175 -8.61 18.70 1.07
CA SER A 175 -8.70 19.68 2.16
C SER A 175 -7.81 19.33 3.38
N THR A 176 -7.33 18.08 3.48
CA THR A 176 -6.51 17.64 4.62
C THR A 176 -5.02 17.83 4.39
N LEU A 177 -4.59 17.98 3.12
CA LEU A 177 -3.17 18.05 2.72
C LEU A 177 -2.40 19.18 3.41
N ARG A 178 -3.03 20.36 3.58
CA ARG A 178 -2.42 21.50 4.30
C ARG A 178 -2.23 21.23 5.81
N ARG A 179 -2.96 20.25 6.37
CA ARG A 179 -2.99 19.97 7.83
C ARG A 179 -2.01 18.88 8.25
N LEU A 180 -1.26 18.31 7.31
CA LEU A 180 -0.25 17.28 7.57
C LEU A 180 0.84 17.80 8.52
N LYS A 181 1.23 16.96 9.48
CA LYS A 181 2.28 17.24 10.46
C LYS A 181 3.65 17.14 9.77
N ILE A 182 4.44 18.22 9.84
CA ILE A 182 5.73 18.36 9.14
C ILE A 182 6.72 17.23 9.48
N PRO A 183 6.95 16.86 10.76
CA PRO A 183 7.96 15.84 11.07
C PRO A 183 7.62 14.47 10.48
N GLN A 184 6.34 14.10 10.51
CA GLN A 184 5.87 12.83 9.94
C GLN A 184 5.91 12.86 8.41
N LEU A 185 5.50 13.98 7.80
CA LEU A 185 5.55 14.16 6.34
C LEU A 185 6.99 14.07 5.81
N ALA A 186 7.94 14.71 6.51
CA ALA A 186 9.37 14.63 6.19
C ALA A 186 9.89 13.19 6.25
N LYS A 187 9.54 12.46 7.31
CA LYS A 187 9.90 11.05 7.50
C LYS A 187 9.35 10.16 6.39
N ASP A 188 8.05 10.22 6.11
CA ASP A 188 7.38 9.31 5.17
C ASP A 188 7.73 9.59 3.70
N LEU A 189 8.08 10.83 3.37
CA LEU A 189 8.53 11.20 2.02
C LEU A 189 10.06 11.14 1.85
N GLY A 190 10.83 10.89 2.92
CA GLY A 190 12.29 10.88 2.87
C GLY A 190 12.92 12.23 2.54
N ILE A 191 12.31 13.33 2.98
CA ILE A 191 12.76 14.72 2.74
C ILE A 191 13.10 15.44 4.05
N SER A 192 13.79 16.59 3.98
CA SER A 192 14.06 17.39 5.18
C SER A 192 12.78 18.05 5.74
N GLN A 193 12.80 18.44 7.02
CA GLN A 193 11.66 19.15 7.62
C GLN A 193 11.45 20.53 7.00
N GLU A 194 12.52 21.20 6.56
CA GLU A 194 12.44 22.47 5.84
C GLU A 194 11.70 22.28 4.52
N ARG A 195 12.04 21.21 3.76
CA ARG A 195 11.39 20.89 2.49
C ARG A 195 9.94 20.44 2.68
N ALA A 196 9.66 19.63 3.71
CA ALA A 196 8.28 19.27 4.06
C ALA A 196 7.43 20.50 4.44
N ARG A 197 8.03 21.52 5.09
CA ARG A 197 7.37 22.79 5.36
C ARG A 197 7.12 23.57 4.06
N ALA A 198 8.10 23.68 3.17
CA ALA A 198 7.95 24.34 1.86
C ALA A 198 6.85 23.68 1.01
N LEU A 199 6.88 22.34 0.89
CA LEU A 199 5.86 21.54 0.22
C LEU A 199 4.45 21.84 0.76
N ARG A 200 4.31 21.89 2.10
CA ARG A 200 3.01 22.13 2.77
C ARG A 200 2.50 23.55 2.57
N GLU A 201 3.35 24.55 2.74
CA GLU A 201 2.96 25.97 2.63
C GLU A 201 2.90 26.46 1.17
N GLY A 202 3.49 25.72 0.23
CA GLY A 202 3.43 25.94 -1.21
C GLY A 202 2.35 25.09 -1.87
N VAL A 203 2.77 24.15 -2.73
CA VAL A 203 1.86 23.41 -3.63
C VAL A 203 0.70 22.69 -2.91
N LEU A 204 0.88 22.15 -1.70
CA LEU A 204 -0.23 21.51 -0.98
C LEU A 204 -1.27 22.51 -0.46
N LYS A 205 -0.83 23.71 -0.07
CA LYS A 205 -1.73 24.82 0.28
C LYS A 205 -2.46 25.32 -0.97
N ASP A 206 -1.76 25.43 -2.10
CA ASP A 206 -2.39 25.89 -3.35
C ASP A 206 -3.45 24.89 -3.85
N ILE A 207 -3.18 23.59 -3.74
CA ILE A 207 -4.18 22.54 -4.02
C ILE A 207 -5.38 22.66 -3.06
N TYR A 208 -5.12 22.87 -1.76
CA TYR A 208 -6.17 23.05 -0.77
C TYR A 208 -7.07 24.26 -1.09
N ASP A 209 -6.47 25.42 -1.38
CA ASP A 209 -7.21 26.65 -1.66
C ASP A 209 -8.02 26.50 -2.95
N TRP A 210 -7.40 25.98 -4.03
CA TRP A 210 -8.08 25.72 -5.29
C TRP A 210 -9.23 24.71 -5.16
N ALA A 211 -9.06 23.65 -4.36
CA ALA A 211 -10.12 22.68 -4.10
C ALA A 211 -11.31 23.34 -3.39
N GLY A 212 -11.07 24.30 -2.49
CA GLY A 212 -12.12 25.08 -1.82
C GLY A 212 -12.83 26.10 -2.72
N GLU A 213 -12.24 26.47 -3.86
CA GLU A 213 -12.85 27.34 -4.87
C GLU A 213 -13.68 26.56 -5.90
N GLN A 214 -13.60 25.23 -5.93
CA GLN A 214 -14.40 24.43 -6.85
C GLN A 214 -15.87 24.37 -6.43
N ASP A 215 -16.72 24.13 -7.42
CA ASP A 215 -18.15 23.89 -7.21
C ASP A 215 -18.34 22.70 -6.26
N PRO A 216 -18.97 22.89 -5.08
CA PRO A 216 -19.11 21.83 -4.08
C PRO A 216 -19.96 20.64 -4.59
N ASP A 217 -20.77 20.85 -5.63
CA ASP A 217 -21.60 19.81 -6.23
C ASP A 217 -20.85 19.03 -7.33
N LYS A 218 -19.57 19.34 -7.60
CA LYS A 218 -18.75 18.67 -8.61
C LYS A 218 -17.54 17.98 -8.00
N ASP A 219 -17.37 16.71 -8.37
CA ASP A 219 -16.21 15.92 -8.03
C ASP A 219 -14.92 16.50 -8.64
N ILE A 220 -13.90 16.66 -7.81
CA ILE A 220 -12.55 17.00 -8.25
C ILE A 220 -11.88 15.72 -8.72
N THR A 221 -11.42 15.70 -9.98
CA THR A 221 -10.66 14.57 -10.51
C THR A 221 -9.16 14.72 -10.28
N ARG A 222 -8.43 13.61 -10.15
CA ARG A 222 -6.96 13.62 -10.11
C ARG A 222 -6.35 14.29 -11.35
N ASN A 223 -6.96 14.11 -12.53
CA ASN A 223 -6.52 14.75 -13.77
C ASN A 223 -6.58 16.27 -13.67
N ALA A 224 -7.62 16.83 -13.06
CA ALA A 224 -7.74 18.27 -12.86
C ALA A 224 -6.63 18.81 -11.93
N VAL A 225 -6.36 18.11 -10.82
CA VAL A 225 -5.23 18.44 -9.93
C VAL A 225 -3.90 18.40 -10.70
N TYR A 226 -3.69 17.40 -11.55
CA TYR A 226 -2.46 17.23 -12.32
C TYR A 226 -2.27 18.35 -13.33
N GLN A 227 -3.28 18.63 -14.14
CA GLN A 227 -3.25 19.71 -15.12
C GLN A 227 -2.97 21.07 -14.44
N GLN A 228 -3.61 21.32 -13.30
CA GLN A 228 -3.50 22.60 -12.61
C GLN A 228 -2.14 22.80 -11.92
N PHE A 229 -1.57 21.75 -11.30
CA PHE A 229 -0.42 21.91 -10.40
C PHE A 229 0.84 21.15 -10.80
N LEU A 230 0.74 19.99 -11.45
CA LEU A 230 1.85 19.04 -11.54
C LEU A 230 2.36 18.82 -12.97
N CYS A 231 1.49 18.90 -13.97
CA CYS A 231 1.84 18.72 -15.39
C CYS A 231 2.33 20.02 -16.02
N ARG A 232 3.21 19.91 -17.01
CA ARG A 232 3.65 21.09 -17.78
C ARG A 232 2.46 21.77 -18.45
N PRO A 233 2.41 23.10 -18.50
CA PRO A 233 1.36 23.81 -19.25
C PRO A 233 1.25 23.30 -20.69
N GLY A 234 0.02 23.01 -21.13
CA GLY A 234 -0.26 22.48 -22.47
C GLY A 234 0.05 20.99 -22.67
N SER A 235 0.48 20.28 -21.62
CA SER A 235 0.58 18.81 -21.62
C SER A 235 -0.61 18.18 -20.91
N GLU A 236 -0.91 16.95 -21.28
CA GLU A 236 -1.98 16.16 -20.68
C GLU A 236 -1.42 15.19 -19.63
N PRO A 237 -2.17 14.84 -18.56
CA PRO A 237 -1.68 13.94 -17.50
C PRO A 237 -1.09 12.61 -17.97
N HIS A 238 -1.68 12.02 -19.01
CA HIS A 238 -1.20 10.76 -19.59
C HIS A 238 0.14 10.86 -20.34
N GLU A 239 0.57 12.07 -20.73
CA GLU A 239 1.89 12.28 -21.32
C GLU A 239 2.99 12.23 -20.26
N GLN A 240 2.61 12.24 -18.97
CA GLN A 240 3.49 12.12 -17.81
C GLN A 240 4.56 13.21 -17.72
N LEU A 241 4.44 14.32 -18.45
CA LEU A 241 5.37 15.44 -18.42
C LEU A 241 5.11 16.33 -17.21
N LEU A 242 6.03 16.31 -16.25
CA LEU A 242 5.89 17.04 -14.98
C LEU A 242 6.56 18.42 -15.05
N ARG A 243 6.03 19.37 -14.26
CA ARG A 243 6.66 20.68 -14.03
C ARG A 243 8.00 20.52 -13.33
N GLU A 244 8.88 21.48 -13.57
CA GLU A 244 10.11 21.61 -12.79
C GLU A 244 9.78 22.12 -11.38
N GLY A 245 10.57 21.70 -10.40
CA GLY A 245 10.41 22.13 -9.00
C GLY A 245 10.63 20.99 -8.02
N GLU A 246 11.23 21.32 -6.88
CA GLU A 246 11.56 20.36 -5.83
C GLU A 246 10.32 19.76 -5.16
N ASP A 247 9.19 20.47 -5.15
CA ASP A 247 7.96 20.05 -4.47
C ASP A 247 6.99 19.30 -5.37
N VAL A 248 7.19 19.32 -6.70
CA VAL A 248 6.27 18.68 -7.67
C VAL A 248 6.25 17.17 -7.52
N LEU A 249 7.42 16.54 -7.38
CA LEU A 249 7.52 15.08 -7.25
C LEU A 249 6.90 14.59 -5.92
N PRO A 250 7.28 15.12 -4.74
CA PRO A 250 6.63 14.73 -3.49
C PRO A 250 5.11 14.97 -3.49
N ALA A 251 4.63 16.08 -4.06
CA ALA A 251 3.21 16.35 -4.21
C ALA A 251 2.52 15.31 -5.10
N LYS A 252 3.10 14.98 -6.26
CA LYS A 252 2.60 13.92 -7.14
C LYS A 252 2.46 12.59 -6.40
N GLN A 253 3.50 12.16 -5.70
CA GLN A 253 3.48 10.87 -5.02
C GLN A 253 2.40 10.81 -3.92
N LEU A 254 2.18 11.93 -3.21
CA LEU A 254 1.12 12.04 -2.21
C LEU A 254 -0.28 12.00 -2.83
N ILE A 255 -0.48 12.66 -3.97
CA ILE A 255 -1.76 12.64 -4.70
C ILE A 255 -2.03 11.27 -5.33
N ASP A 256 -1.01 10.60 -5.88
CA ASP A 256 -1.12 9.22 -6.37
C ASP A 256 -1.53 8.27 -5.24
N LEU A 257 -0.89 8.40 -4.07
CA LEU A 257 -1.21 7.60 -2.89
C LEU A 257 -2.67 7.87 -2.46
N LEU A 258 -3.06 9.13 -2.31
CA LEU A 258 -4.42 9.53 -1.90
C LEU A 258 -5.49 8.97 -2.85
N TYR A 259 -5.26 9.07 -4.16
CA TYR A 259 -6.17 8.51 -5.15
C TYR A 259 -6.27 6.98 -5.05
N SER A 260 -5.13 6.30 -4.89
CA SER A 260 -5.06 4.84 -4.91
C SER A 260 -5.74 4.16 -3.71
N VAL A 261 -5.89 4.86 -2.58
CA VAL A 261 -6.54 4.31 -1.37
C VAL A 261 -8.06 4.49 -1.37
N GLY A 262 -8.63 5.32 -2.25
CA GLY A 262 -10.06 5.65 -2.24
C GLY A 262 -10.97 4.45 -2.46
N VAL A 263 -10.76 3.69 -3.54
CA VAL A 263 -11.52 2.47 -3.82
C VAL A 263 -11.30 1.43 -2.72
N PRO A 264 -10.06 1.08 -2.31
CA PRO A 264 -9.83 0.15 -1.20
C PRO A 264 -10.57 0.52 0.08
N LYS A 265 -10.57 1.80 0.45
CA LYS A 265 -11.25 2.29 1.65
C LYS A 265 -12.76 2.10 1.58
N ALA A 266 -13.38 2.38 0.44
CA ALA A 266 -14.82 2.24 0.25
C ALA A 266 -15.26 0.77 0.11
N SER A 267 -14.42 -0.09 -0.48
CA SER A 267 -14.72 -1.49 -0.78
C SER A 267 -14.25 -2.49 0.28
N GLY A 268 -13.42 -2.05 1.23
CA GLY A 268 -12.81 -2.91 2.24
C GLY A 268 -11.61 -3.72 1.74
N LEU A 269 -11.16 -3.51 0.49
CA LEU A 269 -9.94 -4.11 -0.06
C LEU A 269 -8.67 -3.58 0.64
N ILE A 270 -7.57 -4.31 0.49
CA ILE A 270 -6.25 -3.83 0.88
C ILE A 270 -5.63 -3.04 -0.27
N ALA A 271 -5.17 -1.82 0.02
CA ALA A 271 -4.36 -1.05 -0.92
C ALA A 271 -2.93 -1.59 -0.92
N LEU A 272 -2.47 -2.11 -2.05
CA LEU A 272 -1.11 -2.58 -2.21
C LEU A 272 -0.26 -1.47 -2.85
N THR A 273 0.55 -0.81 -2.02
CA THR A 273 1.44 0.27 -2.48
C THR A 273 2.84 -0.27 -2.78
N PRO A 274 3.54 0.27 -3.80
CA PRO A 274 4.92 -0.12 -4.10
C PRO A 274 5.89 0.29 -2.99
N PRO A 275 6.96 -0.50 -2.72
CA PRO A 275 7.94 -0.18 -1.67
C PRO A 275 8.65 1.17 -1.86
N ASP A 276 8.81 1.62 -3.11
CA ASP A 276 9.43 2.89 -3.49
C ASP A 276 8.47 4.08 -3.51
N SER A 277 7.16 3.84 -3.39
CA SER A 277 6.15 4.90 -3.23
C SER A 277 6.04 5.30 -1.75
N PRO A 278 5.55 6.50 -1.39
CA PRO A 278 5.31 6.87 0.00
C PRO A 278 4.38 5.88 0.71
N ALA A 279 4.69 5.53 1.96
CA ALA A 279 3.85 4.66 2.77
C ALA A 279 2.47 5.29 3.03
N ARG A 280 1.45 4.47 3.29
CA ARG A 280 0.10 4.96 3.60
C ARG A 280 0.09 5.92 4.80
N SER A 281 1.04 5.78 5.73
CA SER A 281 1.25 6.71 6.84
C SER A 281 1.47 8.17 6.41
N ALA A 282 1.95 8.41 5.18
CA ALA A 282 2.12 9.75 4.63
C ALA A 282 0.83 10.56 4.55
N LEU A 283 -0.33 9.89 4.43
CA LEU A 283 -1.65 10.51 4.46
C LEU A 283 -2.10 10.91 5.87
N GLN A 284 -1.41 10.40 6.91
CA GLN A 284 -1.64 10.72 8.32
C GLN A 284 -3.10 10.51 8.78
N GLU A 285 -3.84 9.59 8.15
CA GLU A 285 -5.26 9.30 8.44
C GLU A 285 -5.51 8.99 9.92
N LEU A 286 -4.54 8.33 10.57
CA LEU A 286 -4.58 8.01 12.00
C LEU A 286 -4.52 9.26 12.90
N GLY A 287 -3.78 10.29 12.50
CA GLY A 287 -3.70 11.55 13.24
C GLY A 287 -4.95 12.43 13.08
N GLU A 288 -5.75 12.21 12.04
CA GLU A 288 -7.06 12.84 11.88
C GLU A 288 -8.13 12.14 12.74
N ALA A 289 -8.09 10.81 12.78
CA ALA A 289 -8.89 9.99 13.68
C ALA A 289 -8.65 10.29 15.18
N GLU A 290 -7.45 10.74 15.56
CA GLU A 290 -7.17 11.24 16.92
C GLU A 290 -7.89 12.55 17.25
N ARG A 291 -8.10 13.44 16.27
CA ARG A 291 -8.71 14.77 16.49
C ARG A 291 -10.23 14.71 16.61
N SER A 292 -10.83 13.67 16.05
CA SER A 292 -12.24 13.32 16.22
C SER A 292 -12.29 11.89 16.72
N PRO A 293 -12.29 11.64 18.06
CA PRO A 293 -12.21 10.30 18.61
C PRO A 293 -13.20 9.41 17.88
N VAL A 294 -12.66 8.36 17.25
CA VAL A 294 -13.42 7.50 16.36
C VAL A 294 -14.62 6.95 17.14
N ALA A 295 -15.82 7.44 16.81
CA ALA A 295 -17.07 6.95 17.41
C ALA A 295 -17.36 5.48 17.02
N ASP A 296 -16.60 4.96 16.04
CA ASP A 296 -16.72 3.63 15.46
C ASP A 296 -15.41 2.81 15.62
N PRO A 297 -15.28 1.99 16.68
CA PRO A 297 -14.15 1.07 16.86
C PRO A 297 -13.85 0.19 15.65
N GLU A 298 -14.86 -0.12 14.83
CA GLU A 298 -14.69 -0.91 13.61
C GLU A 298 -13.94 -0.13 12.53
N ALA A 299 -14.21 1.18 12.38
CA ALA A 299 -13.45 2.05 11.49
C ALA A 299 -11.98 2.16 11.92
N LEU A 300 -11.70 2.19 13.22
CA LEU A 300 -10.32 2.17 13.73
C LEU A 300 -9.64 0.84 13.42
N GLY A 301 -10.31 -0.30 13.65
CA GLY A 301 -9.77 -1.62 13.31
C GLY A 301 -9.46 -1.77 11.82
N ARG A 302 -10.36 -1.28 10.94
CA ARG A 302 -10.12 -1.24 9.48
C ARG A 302 -8.93 -0.36 9.11
N LEU A 303 -8.78 0.80 9.73
CA LEU A 303 -7.65 1.69 9.48
C LEU A 303 -6.31 1.08 9.94
N LEU A 304 -6.30 0.43 11.11
CA LEU A 304 -5.11 -0.27 11.61
C LEU A 304 -4.75 -1.42 10.68
N ARG A 305 -5.72 -2.29 10.36
CA ARG A 305 -5.57 -3.38 9.38
C ARG A 305 -4.88 -2.91 8.11
N ASP A 306 -5.37 -1.81 7.56
CA ASP A 306 -4.88 -1.24 6.31
C ASP A 306 -3.43 -0.74 6.41
N VAL A 307 -3.08 -0.07 7.51
CA VAL A 307 -1.72 0.41 7.77
C VAL A 307 -0.77 -0.76 7.99
N PHE A 308 -1.21 -1.80 8.70
CA PHE A 308 -0.44 -3.03 8.91
C PHE A 308 -0.20 -3.79 7.61
N ALA A 309 -1.25 -3.97 6.80
CA ALA A 309 -1.12 -4.66 5.52
C ALA A 309 -0.13 -3.94 4.59
N ASP A 310 -0.19 -2.60 4.52
CA ASP A 310 0.79 -1.78 3.78
C ASP A 310 2.22 -2.01 4.29
N ALA A 311 2.42 -1.95 5.61
CA ALA A 311 3.71 -2.16 6.25
C ALA A 311 4.29 -3.55 5.96
N LEU A 312 3.45 -4.58 6.12
CA LEU A 312 3.82 -5.97 5.93
C LEU A 312 4.24 -6.22 4.49
N HIS A 313 3.44 -5.80 3.51
CA HIS A 313 3.77 -5.94 2.09
C HIS A 313 5.09 -5.24 1.72
N ARG A 314 5.35 -4.05 2.27
CA ARG A 314 6.61 -3.33 2.04
C ARG A 314 7.82 -4.01 2.67
N ALA A 315 7.62 -4.74 3.75
CA ALA A 315 8.70 -5.41 4.46
C ALA A 315 9.05 -6.76 3.83
N VAL A 316 8.03 -7.56 3.48
CA VAL A 316 8.22 -8.88 2.87
C VAL A 316 8.66 -8.77 1.42
N ASP A 317 8.26 -7.72 0.71
CA ASP A 317 8.65 -7.53 -0.68
C ASP A 317 9.78 -6.51 -0.83
N GLY A 318 10.98 -6.99 -1.16
CA GLY A 318 12.02 -6.12 -1.71
C GLY A 318 11.72 -5.71 -3.15
N PRO A 319 12.29 -4.59 -3.63
CA PRO A 319 12.19 -4.22 -5.04
C PRO A 319 12.69 -5.35 -5.94
N ASN A 320 11.94 -5.65 -6.99
CA ASN A 320 12.22 -6.70 -7.98
C ASN A 320 12.24 -8.15 -7.47
N SER A 321 11.70 -8.44 -6.28
CA SER A 321 11.69 -9.82 -5.71
C SER A 321 11.09 -10.88 -6.64
N TYR A 322 10.19 -10.48 -7.54
CA TYR A 322 9.49 -11.34 -8.51
C TYR A 322 9.62 -10.85 -9.96
N ALA A 323 10.54 -9.92 -10.23
CA ALA A 323 10.63 -9.29 -11.55
C ALA A 323 11.03 -10.28 -12.67
N ASP A 324 11.65 -11.40 -12.32
CA ASP A 324 12.04 -12.43 -13.29
C ASP A 324 10.91 -13.43 -13.60
N LEU A 325 9.82 -13.46 -12.83
CA LEU A 325 8.72 -14.40 -13.07
C LEU A 325 7.85 -13.97 -14.25
N GLY A 326 7.57 -14.90 -15.16
CA GLY A 326 6.48 -14.77 -16.13
C GLY A 326 5.10 -14.91 -15.46
N LEU A 327 4.03 -14.57 -16.18
CA LEU A 327 2.67 -14.90 -15.74
C LEU A 327 2.48 -16.42 -15.69
N SER A 328 3.10 -17.15 -16.62
CA SER A 328 3.09 -18.62 -16.61
C SER A 328 3.69 -19.18 -15.31
N ASP A 329 4.86 -18.69 -14.89
CA ASP A 329 5.49 -19.06 -13.61
C ASP A 329 4.59 -18.75 -12.41
N ILE A 330 3.93 -17.60 -12.41
CA ILE A 330 3.00 -17.21 -11.35
C ILE A 330 1.81 -18.17 -11.29
N THR A 331 1.22 -18.53 -12.42
CA THR A 331 0.10 -19.50 -12.43
C THR A 331 0.52 -20.90 -12.00
N MET A 332 1.80 -21.26 -12.14
CA MET A 332 2.37 -22.48 -11.57
C MET A 332 2.56 -22.34 -10.05
N LEU A 333 3.18 -21.24 -9.59
CA LEU A 333 3.41 -20.97 -8.17
C LEU A 333 2.11 -20.99 -7.36
N ARG A 334 1.04 -20.40 -7.90
CA ARG A 334 -0.29 -20.36 -7.24
C ARG A 334 -0.95 -21.74 -7.06
N ARG A 335 -0.44 -22.77 -7.75
CA ARG A 335 -0.89 -24.16 -7.56
C ARG A 335 -0.14 -24.86 -6.42
N GLU A 336 0.93 -24.28 -5.91
CA GLU A 336 1.78 -24.89 -4.89
C GLU A 336 1.23 -24.65 -3.48
N GLN A 337 1.44 -25.62 -2.59
CA GLN A 337 0.95 -25.52 -1.21
C GLN A 337 1.64 -24.38 -0.46
N GLU A 338 2.94 -24.15 -0.71
CA GLU A 338 3.70 -23.07 -0.06
C GLU A 338 3.14 -21.68 -0.36
N TRP A 339 2.55 -21.48 -1.54
CA TRP A 339 1.88 -20.23 -1.87
C TRP A 339 0.53 -20.11 -1.17
N ARG A 340 -0.27 -21.18 -1.14
CA ARG A 340 -1.58 -21.18 -0.47
C ARG A 340 -1.45 -20.95 1.02
N ASP A 341 -0.54 -21.67 1.69
CA ASP A 341 -0.28 -21.49 3.12
C ASP A 341 0.07 -20.03 3.44
N TYR A 342 0.90 -19.40 2.61
CA TYR A 342 1.28 -17.99 2.76
C TYR A 342 0.09 -17.03 2.61
N ILE A 343 -0.72 -17.19 1.56
CA ILE A 343 -1.90 -16.33 1.34
C ILE A 343 -2.97 -16.56 2.41
N ASP A 344 -3.18 -17.80 2.84
CA ASP A 344 -4.12 -18.15 3.91
C ASP A 344 -3.71 -17.51 5.24
N ALA A 345 -2.41 -17.54 5.58
CA ALA A 345 -1.88 -16.88 6.78
C ALA A 345 -2.04 -15.35 6.71
N LEU A 346 -1.74 -14.74 5.55
CA LEU A 346 -1.99 -13.31 5.33
C LEU A 346 -3.47 -12.95 5.49
N ASN A 347 -4.35 -13.71 4.84
CA ASN A 347 -5.79 -13.46 4.86
C ASN A 347 -6.38 -13.64 6.26
N GLY A 348 -6.00 -14.73 6.94
CA GLY A 348 -6.41 -15.03 8.30
C GLY A 348 -5.99 -13.93 9.27
N PHE A 349 -4.77 -13.42 9.15
CA PHE A 349 -4.29 -12.34 10.00
C PHE A 349 -5.00 -11.01 9.72
N VAL A 350 -5.05 -10.58 8.45
CA VAL A 350 -5.59 -9.27 8.08
C VAL A 350 -7.11 -9.20 8.24
N ARG A 351 -7.85 -10.27 7.92
CA ARG A 351 -9.31 -10.29 8.10
C ARG A 351 -9.74 -10.73 9.49
N GLY A 352 -9.12 -11.78 10.04
CA GLY A 352 -9.48 -12.34 11.34
C GLY A 352 -8.95 -11.52 12.52
N GLY A 353 -7.70 -11.07 12.44
CA GLY A 353 -7.03 -10.33 13.53
C GLY A 353 -7.66 -8.96 13.81
N PHE A 354 -8.25 -8.33 12.79
CA PHE A 354 -8.87 -7.00 12.89
C PHE A 354 -10.40 -7.00 12.78
N ALA A 355 -11.02 -8.20 12.74
CA ALA A 355 -12.48 -8.31 12.64
C ALA A 355 -13.18 -7.61 13.81
N HIS A 356 -14.33 -6.98 13.53
CA HIS A 356 -15.17 -6.32 14.53
C HIS A 356 -14.44 -5.26 15.36
N GLY A 357 -13.46 -4.56 14.77
CA GLY A 357 -12.71 -3.50 15.45
C GLY A 357 -11.68 -4.00 16.46
N ARG A 358 -11.38 -5.31 16.46
CA ARG A 358 -10.34 -5.88 17.34
C ARG A 358 -8.96 -5.45 16.89
N VAL A 359 -8.06 -5.34 17.85
CA VAL A 359 -6.61 -5.26 17.60
C VAL A 359 -6.03 -6.54 18.20
N PRO A 360 -5.22 -7.31 17.47
CA PRO A 360 -4.56 -8.48 18.04
C PRO A 360 -3.76 -8.10 19.28
N ASP A 361 -3.73 -8.97 20.30
CA ASP A 361 -2.75 -8.84 21.37
C ASP A 361 -1.33 -9.11 20.84
N SER A 362 -0.30 -8.85 21.64
CA SER A 362 1.08 -8.94 21.18
C SER A 362 1.50 -10.36 20.80
N ASP A 363 0.98 -11.38 21.48
CA ASP A 363 1.38 -12.77 21.25
C ASP A 363 0.75 -13.28 19.96
N ALA A 364 -0.55 -13.01 19.77
CA ALA A 364 -1.25 -13.27 18.52
C ALA A 364 -0.61 -12.52 17.36
N PHE A 365 -0.22 -11.25 17.57
CA PHE A 365 0.46 -10.44 16.57
C PHE A 365 1.84 -11.00 16.20
N THR A 366 2.68 -11.29 17.20
CA THR A 366 4.05 -11.79 17.00
C THR A 366 4.04 -13.18 16.38
N GLY A 367 3.14 -14.06 16.84
CA GLY A 367 2.96 -15.40 16.28
C GLY A 367 2.55 -15.35 14.81
N ALA A 368 1.49 -14.60 14.49
CA ALA A 368 1.00 -14.49 13.12
C ALA A 368 2.03 -13.86 12.17
N THR A 369 2.72 -12.81 12.60
CA THR A 369 3.73 -12.15 11.76
C THR A 369 4.96 -13.04 11.56
N THR A 370 5.42 -13.76 12.58
CA THR A 370 6.50 -14.76 12.45
C THR A 370 6.13 -15.87 11.47
N GLU A 371 4.93 -16.43 11.61
CA GLU A 371 4.39 -17.44 10.69
C GLU A 371 4.35 -16.93 9.25
N ILE A 372 3.82 -15.72 9.02
CA ILE A 372 3.78 -15.09 7.70
C ILE A 372 5.18 -14.95 7.11
N ALA A 373 6.18 -14.51 7.89
CA ALA A 373 7.55 -14.37 7.42
C ALA A 373 8.17 -15.73 7.04
N GLU A 374 7.94 -16.77 7.83
CA GLU A 374 8.42 -18.12 7.53
C GLU A 374 7.77 -18.72 6.26
N LEU A 375 6.45 -18.55 6.12
CA LEU A 375 5.69 -19.02 4.97
C LEU A 375 6.08 -18.24 3.71
N HIS A 376 6.27 -16.93 3.82
CA HIS A 376 6.80 -16.10 2.74
C HIS A 376 8.17 -16.58 2.27
N ALA A 377 9.10 -16.88 3.19
CA ALA A 377 10.40 -17.43 2.85
C ALA A 377 10.30 -18.81 2.16
N LYS A 378 9.37 -19.68 2.58
CA LYS A 378 9.07 -20.96 1.91
C LYS A 378 8.54 -20.74 0.49
N MET A 379 7.57 -19.84 0.34
CA MET A 379 6.99 -19.44 -0.95
C MET A 379 8.06 -18.86 -1.88
N LEU A 380 8.93 -17.97 -1.40
CA LEU A 380 10.04 -17.40 -2.18
C LEU A 380 11.02 -18.47 -2.69
N ARG A 381 11.39 -19.44 -1.83
CA ARG A 381 12.23 -20.57 -2.26
C ARG A 381 11.58 -21.37 -3.37
N LYS A 382 10.25 -21.56 -3.32
CA LYS A 382 9.49 -22.25 -4.36
C LYS A 382 9.43 -21.42 -5.66
N ALA A 383 9.13 -20.13 -5.56
CA ALA A 383 9.08 -19.21 -6.69
C ALA A 383 10.40 -19.20 -7.49
N ARG A 384 11.55 -19.21 -6.80
CA ARG A 384 12.87 -19.28 -7.46
C ARG A 384 13.11 -20.59 -8.21
N LYS A 385 12.66 -21.71 -7.64
CA LYS A 385 12.76 -23.03 -8.31
C LYS A 385 11.93 -23.05 -9.60
N ILE A 386 10.77 -22.39 -9.59
CA ILE A 386 9.88 -22.29 -10.76
C ILE A 386 10.50 -21.35 -11.82
N GLY A 387 10.83 -20.12 -11.44
CA GLY A 387 11.33 -19.08 -12.36
C GLY A 387 12.74 -19.33 -12.91
N ARG A 388 13.39 -20.44 -12.57
CA ARG A 388 14.76 -20.83 -12.99
C ARG A 388 15.84 -19.76 -12.72
N SER A 389 15.54 -18.71 -11.98
CA SER A 389 16.48 -17.63 -11.66
C SER A 389 17.14 -17.92 -10.30
N GLY A 390 18.45 -18.20 -10.34
CA GLY A 390 19.28 -18.29 -9.14
C GLY A 390 19.53 -16.93 -8.46
N LYS A 391 18.91 -15.85 -8.95
CA LYS A 391 19.14 -14.45 -8.54
C LYS A 391 18.00 -13.87 -7.69
N GLY A 392 17.35 -14.69 -6.88
CA GLY A 392 16.29 -14.22 -5.99
C GLY A 392 16.83 -13.53 -4.73
N PHE A 393 16.23 -12.39 -4.40
CA PHE A 393 16.49 -11.55 -3.22
C PHE A 393 16.34 -12.34 -1.90
N GLN A 394 17.44 -12.59 -1.18
CA GLN A 394 17.42 -13.20 0.17
C GLN A 394 17.27 -12.10 1.22
N ARG A 395 16.13 -12.07 1.89
CA ARG A 395 15.98 -11.36 3.18
C ARG A 395 15.49 -12.34 4.24
N GLU A 396 16.14 -12.29 5.38
CA GLU A 396 15.57 -12.80 6.62
C GLU A 396 14.95 -11.60 7.32
N ILE A 397 13.65 -11.65 7.62
CA ILE A 397 12.93 -10.50 8.17
C ILE A 397 12.65 -10.78 9.64
N GLY A 398 13.31 -10.04 10.52
CA GLY A 398 12.94 -9.97 11.94
C GLY A 398 11.93 -8.85 12.14
N MET A 399 10.89 -9.07 12.94
CA MET A 399 9.89 -8.05 13.28
C MET A 399 9.91 -7.76 14.77
N ALA A 400 9.69 -6.49 15.11
CA ALA A 400 9.50 -6.08 16.49
C ALA A 400 8.43 -5.00 16.65
N LEU A 401 7.58 -5.14 17.66
CA LEU A 401 6.64 -4.09 18.07
C LEU A 401 7.32 -3.24 19.15
N VAL A 402 7.48 -1.95 18.89
CA VAL A 402 8.07 -1.00 19.82
C VAL A 402 6.98 -0.10 20.41
N LEU A 403 6.76 -0.16 21.71
CA LEU A 403 5.83 0.70 22.45
C LEU A 403 6.63 1.81 23.14
N GLU A 404 6.46 3.07 22.72
CA GLU A 404 7.15 4.22 23.30
C GLU A 404 6.18 5.12 24.07
N SER A 405 6.47 5.43 25.33
CA SER A 405 5.69 6.41 26.10
C SER A 405 6.51 7.08 27.20
N ALA A 406 6.49 8.42 27.25
CA ALA A 406 7.07 9.21 28.35
C ALA A 406 8.49 8.78 28.80
N GLY A 407 9.39 8.49 27.85
CA GLY A 407 10.77 8.07 28.14
C GLY A 407 10.97 6.57 28.37
N LEU A 408 9.91 5.77 28.24
CA LEU A 408 9.96 4.31 28.15
C LEU A 408 9.90 3.88 26.69
N SER A 409 10.73 2.92 26.30
CA SER A 409 10.63 2.21 25.02
C SER A 409 10.70 0.72 25.29
N LEU A 410 9.62 0.00 24.96
CA LEU A 410 9.52 -1.45 25.06
C LEU A 410 9.60 -2.02 23.65
N GLN A 411 10.46 -3.00 23.41
CA GLN A 411 10.49 -3.78 22.19
C GLN A 411 9.98 -5.18 22.46
N LEU A 412 9.02 -5.63 21.68
CA LEU A 412 8.49 -6.98 21.67
C LEU A 412 9.01 -7.63 20.39
N ALA A 413 9.92 -8.59 20.51
CA ALA A 413 10.45 -9.40 19.42
C ALA A 413 10.25 -10.88 19.75
N GLY A 414 10.34 -11.77 18.76
CA GLY A 414 9.98 -13.20 18.89
C GLY A 414 10.72 -14.00 19.99
N ASP A 415 11.72 -13.41 20.64
CA ASP A 415 12.50 -13.96 21.76
C ASP A 415 12.19 -13.32 23.13
N GLY A 416 11.26 -12.36 23.20
CA GLY A 416 10.73 -11.83 24.47
C GLY A 416 10.51 -10.31 24.49
N VAL A 417 10.22 -9.81 25.70
CA VAL A 417 10.01 -8.39 25.99
C VAL A 417 11.34 -7.76 26.41
N SER A 418 11.87 -6.85 25.59
CA SER A 418 13.09 -6.11 25.89
C SER A 418 12.79 -4.64 26.18
N LEU A 419 13.22 -4.13 27.33
CA LEU A 419 13.15 -2.69 27.62
C LEU A 419 14.36 -2.00 26.96
N LEU A 420 14.12 -1.20 25.92
CA LEU A 420 15.17 -0.52 25.16
C LEU A 420 15.73 0.70 25.88
N SER A 421 14.92 1.38 26.68
CA SER A 421 15.33 2.52 27.51
C SER A 421 14.26 2.93 28.53
N GLY A 422 14.72 3.48 29.66
CA GLY A 422 13.90 4.03 30.74
C GLY A 422 13.74 3.09 31.94
N SER A 423 13.22 3.60 33.06
CA SER A 423 12.75 2.76 34.17
C SER A 423 11.28 3.07 34.42
N VAL A 424 10.45 2.03 34.60
CA VAL A 424 9.01 2.19 34.87
C VAL A 424 8.78 3.06 36.12
N GLN A 425 9.75 3.09 37.03
CA GLN A 425 9.77 3.93 38.23
C GLN A 425 9.86 5.44 37.93
N LEU A 426 10.42 5.84 36.78
CA LEU A 426 10.53 7.24 36.34
C LEU A 426 9.32 7.72 35.51
N ALA A 427 8.36 6.83 35.21
CA ALA A 427 7.15 7.19 34.47
C ALA A 427 6.24 8.08 35.34
N SER A 428 6.26 9.38 35.09
CA SER A 428 5.40 10.34 35.79
C SER A 428 3.92 10.00 35.58
N ALA A 429 3.08 10.19 36.61
CA ALA A 429 1.63 9.95 36.59
C ALA A 429 0.81 10.94 35.73
N GLY A 430 1.42 11.51 34.68
CA GLY A 430 0.77 12.41 33.73
C GLY A 430 0.13 11.67 32.56
N LEU A 431 -0.68 12.40 31.78
CA LEU A 431 -1.14 11.95 30.47
C LEU A 431 0.07 11.78 29.55
N GLY A 432 0.21 10.62 28.93
CA GLY A 432 1.34 10.30 28.06
C GLY A 432 0.87 9.79 26.72
N ALA A 433 1.64 10.16 25.70
CA ALA A 433 1.58 9.62 24.37
C ALA A 433 2.07 8.17 24.37
N LEU A 434 1.27 7.18 23.96
CA LEU A 434 1.75 5.84 23.63
C LEU A 434 1.89 5.73 22.12
N VAL A 435 3.11 5.59 21.65
CA VAL A 435 3.46 5.40 20.26
C VAL A 435 3.74 3.93 20.05
N VAL A 436 2.93 3.25 19.23
CA VAL A 436 3.25 1.89 18.79
C VAL A 436 4.09 2.00 17.52
N ARG A 437 5.13 1.19 17.36
CA ARG A 437 6.00 1.23 16.19
C ARG A 437 6.34 -0.19 15.75
N LEU A 438 5.90 -0.60 14.57
CA LEU A 438 6.34 -1.87 13.99
C LEU A 438 7.69 -1.68 13.31
N VAL A 439 8.70 -2.46 13.64
CA VAL A 439 10.05 -2.40 13.07
C VAL A 439 10.35 -3.69 12.34
N PHE A 440 10.84 -3.60 11.11
CA PHE A 440 11.35 -4.73 10.34
C PHE A 440 12.88 -4.65 10.26
N THR A 441 13.56 -5.77 10.47
CA THR A 441 15.02 -5.91 10.49
C THR A 441 15.45 -6.97 9.49
N ASP A 442 16.58 -6.74 8.83
CA ASP A 442 17.15 -7.67 7.85
C ASP A 442 18.25 -8.49 8.54
N GLY A 443 18.12 -9.83 8.58
CA GLY A 443 18.97 -10.75 9.35
C GLY A 443 20.42 -10.88 8.87
N GLY A 444 20.83 -10.16 7.82
CA GLY A 444 22.14 -10.35 7.17
C GLY A 444 23.21 -9.25 7.40
N SER A 445 22.91 -8.14 8.09
CA SER A 445 23.88 -7.03 8.20
C SER A 445 23.66 -6.17 9.43
N ALA A 446 24.72 -5.97 10.21
CA ALA A 446 24.76 -4.97 11.26
C ALA A 446 24.56 -3.56 10.66
N LEU A 447 23.34 -3.02 10.78
CA LEU A 447 22.99 -1.59 10.92
C LEU A 447 23.72 -0.57 10.00
N ARG A 448 24.19 -0.98 8.82
CA ARG A 448 24.88 -0.09 7.86
C ARG A 448 24.23 0.04 6.49
N SER A 449 23.06 -0.56 6.27
CA SER A 449 22.18 -0.20 5.15
C SER A 449 20.80 0.17 5.68
N GLY A 450 20.43 1.44 5.57
CA GLY A 450 19.24 2.05 6.19
C GLY A 450 17.88 1.61 5.60
N LEU A 451 17.54 0.33 5.73
CA LEU A 451 16.22 -0.21 5.38
C LEU A 451 15.56 -0.92 6.56
N GLY A 452 15.76 -0.40 7.77
CA GLY A 452 14.84 -0.67 8.87
C GLY A 452 13.58 0.15 8.64
N HIS A 453 12.54 -0.46 8.09
CA HIS A 453 11.25 0.22 7.96
C HIS A 453 10.55 0.19 9.32
N SER A 454 10.12 1.36 9.79
CA SER A 454 9.35 1.44 11.03
C SER A 454 8.04 2.18 10.80
N VAL A 455 6.90 1.53 11.04
CA VAL A 455 5.59 2.18 10.97
C VAL A 455 5.21 2.65 12.35
N THR A 456 5.10 3.96 12.51
CA THR A 456 4.70 4.62 13.76
C THR A 456 3.19 4.80 13.75
N PHE A 457 2.49 4.07 14.61
CA PHE A 457 1.05 4.19 14.86
C PHE A 457 0.74 5.46 15.65
N PRO A 458 -0.54 5.92 15.62
CA PRO A 458 -0.99 7.07 16.36
C PRO A 458 -0.68 6.94 17.84
N THR A 459 -0.53 8.11 18.42
CA THR A 459 -0.30 8.32 19.82
C THR A 459 -1.60 8.08 20.58
N LEU A 460 -1.75 6.91 21.20
CA LEU A 460 -2.84 6.69 22.13
C LEU A 460 -2.60 7.57 23.36
N ARG A 461 -3.60 8.37 23.75
CA ARG A 461 -3.53 9.13 25.00
C ARG A 461 -3.81 8.19 26.16
N LEU A 462 -2.79 7.85 26.92
CA LEU A 462 -2.94 7.10 28.16
C LEU A 462 -3.55 8.01 29.23
N GLY A 463 -4.61 7.54 29.90
CA GLY A 463 -5.30 8.26 30.95
C GLY A 463 -4.47 8.32 32.23
N SER A 464 -3.67 7.29 32.48
CA SER A 464 -2.67 7.26 33.55
C SER A 464 -1.53 6.36 33.11
N VAL A 465 -0.46 6.95 32.55
CA VAL A 465 0.70 6.24 32.00
C VAL A 465 1.14 5.09 32.91
N LYS A 466 1.35 5.35 34.20
CA LYS A 466 1.77 4.31 35.16
C LYS A 466 0.76 3.15 35.31
N ARG A 467 -0.53 3.43 35.51
CA ARG A 467 -1.55 2.38 35.71
C ARG A 467 -1.81 1.60 34.42
N ASP A 468 -1.85 2.30 33.30
CA ASP A 468 -2.06 1.70 31.98
C ASP A 468 -0.84 0.83 31.61
N TRP A 469 0.38 1.25 31.98
CA TRP A 469 1.60 0.44 31.87
C TRP A 469 1.64 -0.76 32.80
N GLU A 470 1.30 -0.61 34.08
CA GLU A 470 1.24 -1.73 35.04
C GLU A 470 0.19 -2.76 34.60
N ALA A 471 -0.93 -2.32 34.02
CA ALA A 471 -1.94 -3.20 33.45
C ALA A 471 -1.47 -3.91 32.18
N LEU A 472 -0.80 -3.19 31.26
CA LEU A 472 -0.19 -3.77 30.06
C LEU A 472 0.86 -4.82 30.44
N LEU A 473 1.82 -4.46 31.29
CA LEU A 473 2.89 -5.35 31.76
C LEU A 473 2.36 -6.56 32.55
N GLY A 474 1.31 -6.36 33.35
CA GLY A 474 0.64 -7.44 34.07
C GLY A 474 -0.06 -8.45 33.15
N ALA A 475 -0.47 -8.04 31.95
CA ALA A 475 -1.04 -8.93 30.94
C ALA A 475 0.04 -9.78 30.22
N TYR A 476 1.31 -9.37 30.23
CA TYR A 476 2.43 -10.02 29.53
C TYR A 476 3.22 -11.06 30.37
N GLY A 477 2.78 -11.38 31.59
CA GLY A 477 3.13 -12.64 32.27
C GLY A 477 4.56 -12.84 32.80
N GLU A 478 5.57 -12.03 32.46
CA GLU A 478 6.96 -12.26 32.90
C GLU A 478 7.66 -11.07 33.59
N ARG A 479 8.65 -11.40 34.43
CA ARG A 479 9.54 -10.43 35.10
C ARG A 479 10.50 -9.84 34.07
N ILE A 480 10.59 -8.52 34.04
CA ILE A 480 11.53 -7.73 33.24
C ILE A 480 12.96 -8.26 33.44
N THR A 481 13.59 -8.73 32.37
CA THR A 481 15.04 -8.86 32.28
C THR A 481 15.60 -7.51 31.83
N GLU A 482 16.19 -6.75 32.76
CA GLU A 482 16.96 -5.56 32.40
C GLU A 482 18.17 -6.01 31.59
N ILE A 483 18.19 -5.67 30.30
CA ILE A 483 19.39 -5.83 29.48
C ILE A 483 20.29 -4.65 29.85
N ASP A 484 21.25 -4.92 30.75
CA ASP A 484 22.32 -3.98 31.03
C ASP A 484 23.02 -3.58 29.74
N ALA A 485 23.25 -2.28 29.62
CA ALA A 485 23.74 -1.56 28.46
C ALA A 485 24.65 -2.37 27.52
N LEU A 486 24.38 -2.26 26.21
CA LEU A 486 25.30 -2.62 25.12
C LEU A 486 26.75 -2.33 25.53
N PRO A 487 27.68 -3.30 25.39
CA PRO A 487 29.04 -3.14 25.89
C PRO A 487 29.66 -1.88 25.30
N ARG A 488 29.99 -0.93 26.17
CA ARG A 488 30.74 0.28 25.82
C ARG A 488 32.04 -0.14 25.16
N ARG A 489 32.12 -0.07 23.83
CA ARG A 489 33.41 -0.04 23.14
C ARG A 489 34.09 1.25 23.56
N ASN A 490 35.20 1.11 24.28
CA ASN A 490 36.07 2.19 24.72
C ASN A 490 36.38 3.14 23.55
N GLN A 491 35.82 4.34 23.60
CA GLN A 491 36.40 5.52 22.96
C GLN A 491 37.57 6.00 23.83
N ALA A 492 38.72 5.37 23.67
CA ALA A 492 40.00 5.88 24.15
C ALA A 492 41.09 5.18 23.34
N ASP A 493 41.39 5.73 22.16
CA ASP A 493 42.70 5.72 21.50
C ASP A 493 42.54 6.27 20.07
N GLN A 494 42.43 7.59 19.97
CA GLN A 494 42.94 8.33 18.81
C GLN A 494 43.73 9.51 19.37
N GLN A 495 45.01 9.23 19.65
CA GLN A 495 46.03 10.24 19.82
C GLN A 495 46.11 11.13 18.57
N MET A 496 46.34 12.41 18.83
CA MET A 496 46.56 13.46 17.85
C MET A 496 47.72 13.15 16.90
N PRO A 497 47.67 13.61 15.63
CA PRO A 497 48.87 13.94 14.90
C PRO A 497 49.26 15.40 15.15
N ASP A 498 50.50 15.58 15.59
CA ASP A 498 51.20 16.86 15.60
C ASP A 498 51.22 17.49 14.20
N ALA A 499 51.13 18.82 14.18
CA ALA A 499 51.77 19.65 13.18
C ALA A 499 51.97 21.06 13.76
N PRO A 500 53.07 21.74 13.44
CA PRO A 500 54.48 21.32 13.44
C PRO A 500 55.21 21.54 14.77
#